data_AF-A0A7J8N1G4-F1
#
_entry.id   AF-A0A7J8N1G4-F1
#
_cell.length_a   1.000
_cell.length_b   1.000
_cell.length_c   1.000
_cell.angle_alpha   90.00
_cell.angle_beta   90.00
_cell.angle_gamma   90.00
#
_symmetry.space_group_name_H-M   'P 1'
#
loop_
_entity.id
_entity.type
_entity.pdbx_description
1 polymer ?
#
loop_
_entity_poly.entity_id
_entity_poly.type
_entity_poly.pdbx_seq_one_letter_code
_entity_poly.pdbx_strand_id
1 'polypeptide(L)'
;MFLKAVVENQVLVVSERRPEIFAFCRALKEEKFAARRAVLPVLQAEEDERFVKEWKKYLEYEAEVMKDVPGWKVGENVYNSGRWMPPA
;
A
#
# COMPACT_ATOMS: atom_id res chain seq x y z
N MET A 1 49.94 -10.52 8.98
CA MET A 1 50.52 -11.87 9.25
C MET A 1 49.48 -12.89 8.86
N PHE A 2 49.75 -13.64 7.80
CA PHE A 2 48.84 -14.64 7.23
C PHE A 2 49.04 -15.98 7.96
N LEU A 3 47.99 -16.48 8.59
CA LEU A 3 47.93 -17.86 9.10
C LEU A 3 47.14 -18.71 8.10
N LYS A 4 47.76 -19.81 7.66
CA LYS A 4 47.16 -20.83 6.80
C LYS A 4 46.07 -21.62 7.55
N ALA A 5 44.97 -21.91 6.87
CA ALA A 5 44.12 -23.08 7.10
C ALA A 5 43.63 -23.52 5.70
N VAL A 6 44.24 -24.55 5.11
CA VAL A 6 43.80 -25.96 5.13
C VAL A 6 42.36 -26.11 4.63
N VAL A 7 42.28 -26.69 3.43
CA VAL A 7 41.08 -27.12 2.72
C VAL A 7 40.52 -28.36 3.42
N GLU A 8 39.33 -28.30 4.00
CA GLU A 8 38.49 -29.48 4.19
C GLU A 8 37.03 -29.10 4.50
N ASN A 9 36.14 -29.64 3.66
CA ASN A 9 34.73 -29.98 3.89
C ASN A 9 33.77 -28.94 4.51
N GLN A 10 32.87 -28.47 3.64
CA GLN A 10 31.48 -28.13 3.90
C GLN A 10 31.17 -27.35 5.20
N VAL A 11 31.62 -26.09 5.28
CA VAL A 11 30.79 -25.05 5.89
C VAL A 11 31.03 -23.78 5.09
N LEU A 12 30.01 -23.33 4.35
CA LEU A 12 29.98 -21.97 3.81
C LEU A 12 29.95 -21.02 5.02
N VAL A 13 31.13 -20.62 5.51
CA VAL A 13 31.27 -19.60 6.54
C VAL A 13 30.82 -18.28 5.91
N VAL A 14 29.59 -17.88 6.23
CA VAL A 14 29.04 -16.55 5.98
C VAL A 14 29.97 -15.53 6.65
N SER A 15 30.99 -15.03 5.96
CA SER A 15 31.89 -14.03 6.55
C SER A 15 32.45 -12.96 5.63
N GLU A 16 32.06 -12.92 4.34
CA GLU A 16 32.37 -11.78 3.48
C GLU A 16 31.07 -11.08 3.06
N ARG A 17 30.69 -10.01 3.78
CA ARG A 17 29.70 -9.04 3.28
C ARG A 17 30.28 -8.40 2.02
N ARG A 18 29.92 -8.92 0.85
CA ARG A 18 30.23 -8.26 -0.43
C ARG A 18 29.37 -7.00 -0.55
N PRO A 19 29.94 -5.78 -0.50
CA PRO A 19 29.17 -4.54 -0.56
C PRO A 19 28.39 -4.39 -1.89
N GLU A 20 28.87 -5.05 -2.93
CA GLU A 20 28.28 -5.08 -4.28
C GLU A 20 26.89 -5.73 -4.30
N ILE A 21 26.66 -6.75 -3.47
CA ILE A 21 25.35 -7.40 -3.36
C ILE A 21 24.32 -6.44 -2.77
N PHE A 22 24.71 -5.59 -1.81
CA PHE A 22 23.80 -4.59 -1.24
C PHE A 22 23.42 -3.51 -2.26
N ALA A 23 24.36 -3.07 -3.09
CA ALA A 23 24.09 -2.13 -4.18
C ALA A 23 23.14 -2.74 -5.22
N PHE A 24 23.36 -4.00 -5.60
CA PHE A 24 22.49 -4.74 -6.52
C PHE A 24 21.07 -4.94 -5.96
N CYS A 25 20.94 -5.38 -4.71
CA CYS A 25 19.64 -5.50 -4.04
C CYS A 25 18.89 -4.17 -3.95
N ARG A 26 19.60 -3.06 -3.79
CA ARG A 26 19.01 -1.71 -3.79
C ARG A 26 18.49 -1.34 -5.18
N ALA A 27 19.28 -1.55 -6.23
CA ALA A 27 18.89 -1.28 -7.61
C ALA A 27 17.61 -2.06 -8.00
N LEU A 28 17.53 -3.35 -7.66
CA LEU A 28 16.33 -4.17 -7.91
C LEU A 28 15.09 -3.67 -7.15
N LYS A 29 15.26 -3.17 -5.92
CA LYS A 29 14.16 -2.56 -5.16
C LYS A 29 13.69 -1.27 -5.83
N GLU A 30 14.62 -0.45 -6.29
CA GLU A 30 14.33 0.82 -6.99
C GLU A 30 13.58 0.56 -8.30
N GLU A 31 14.00 -0.44 -9.07
CA GLU A 31 13.28 -0.90 -10.28
C GLU A 31 11.85 -1.33 -9.94
N LYS A 32 11.67 -2.17 -8.91
CA LYS A 32 10.34 -2.59 -8.43
C LYS A 32 9.47 -1.41 -8.01
N PHE A 33 10.04 -0.40 -7.34
CA PHE A 33 9.30 0.80 -6.96
C PHE A 33 9.00 1.71 -8.15
N ALA A 34 9.87 1.77 -9.16
CA ALA A 34 9.60 2.50 -10.39
C ALA A 34 8.47 1.85 -11.19
N ALA A 35 8.51 0.51 -11.36
CA ALA A 35 7.45 -0.25 -12.02
C ALA A 35 6.09 -0.08 -11.32
N ARG A 36 6.07 -0.12 -9.97
CA ARG A 36 4.85 0.19 -9.21
C ARG A 36 4.33 1.59 -9.47
N ARG A 37 5.19 2.62 -9.33
CA ARG A 37 4.80 4.01 -9.56
C ARG A 37 4.24 4.27 -10.96
N ALA A 38 4.72 3.54 -11.97
CA ALA A 38 4.20 3.66 -13.33
C ALA A 38 2.74 3.17 -13.45
N VAL A 39 2.35 2.14 -12.69
CA VAL A 39 1.02 1.51 -12.78
C VAL A 39 0.05 2.06 -11.72
N LEU A 40 0.55 2.58 -10.61
CA LEU A 40 -0.26 3.10 -9.49
C LEU A 40 -1.39 4.06 -9.91
N PRO A 41 -1.19 5.04 -10.82
CA PRO A 41 -2.28 5.95 -11.21
C PRO A 41 -3.47 5.24 -11.85
N VAL A 42 -3.23 4.17 -12.62
CA VAL A 42 -4.31 3.39 -13.25
C VAL A 42 -5.07 2.60 -12.19
N LEU A 43 -4.37 1.92 -11.30
CA LEU A 43 -4.98 1.17 -10.20
C LEU A 43 -5.77 2.09 -9.25
N GLN A 44 -5.27 3.30 -9.00
CA GLN A 44 -5.97 4.28 -8.18
C GLN A 44 -7.27 4.74 -8.86
N ALA A 45 -7.26 4.99 -10.18
CA ALA A 45 -8.46 5.38 -10.90
C ALA A 45 -9.52 4.27 -10.91
N GLU A 46 -9.11 3.00 -11.08
CA GLU A 46 -10.01 1.85 -10.99
C GLU A 46 -10.65 1.72 -9.60
N GLU A 47 -9.86 1.93 -8.55
CA GLU A 47 -10.33 1.92 -7.18
C GLU A 47 -11.28 3.08 -6.88
N ASP A 48 -10.97 4.29 -7.35
CA ASP A 48 -11.81 5.47 -7.18
C ASP A 48 -13.18 5.26 -7.85
N GLU A 49 -13.23 4.67 -9.05
CA GLU A 49 -14.48 4.30 -9.71
C GLU A 49 -15.30 3.28 -8.91
N ARG A 50 -14.63 2.23 -8.41
CA ARG A 50 -15.27 1.20 -7.58
C ARG A 50 -15.86 1.82 -6.32
N PHE A 51 -15.09 2.66 -5.64
CA PHE A 51 -15.47 3.33 -4.41
C PHE A 51 -16.68 4.24 -4.61
N VAL A 52 -16.69 5.10 -5.64
CA VAL A 52 -17.82 6.01 -5.90
C VAL A 52 -19.10 5.24 -6.22
N LYS A 53 -19.01 4.10 -6.92
CA LYS A 53 -20.17 3.23 -7.19
C LYS A 53 -20.73 2.64 -5.91
N GLU A 54 -19.88 2.12 -5.03
CA GLU A 54 -20.32 1.53 -3.76
C GLU A 54 -20.85 2.60 -2.79
N TRP A 55 -20.21 3.76 -2.75
CA TRP A 55 -20.63 4.89 -1.93
C TRP A 55 -22.04 5.38 -2.29
N LYS A 56 -22.40 5.40 -3.58
CA LYS A 56 -23.76 5.74 -4.01
C LYS A 56 -24.80 4.76 -3.47
N LYS A 57 -24.52 3.44 -3.55
CA LYS A 57 -25.42 2.42 -3.00
C LYS A 57 -25.56 2.56 -1.49
N TYR A 58 -24.46 2.87 -0.80
CA TYR A 58 -24.48 3.08 0.64
C TYR A 58 -25.37 4.27 1.03
N LEU A 59 -25.28 5.40 0.31
CA LEU A 59 -26.14 6.56 0.54
C LEU A 59 -27.62 6.28 0.24
N GLU A 60 -27.91 5.49 -0.80
CA GLU A 60 -29.28 5.03 -1.10
C GLU A 60 -29.83 4.15 0.04
N TYR A 61 -29.00 3.22 0.53
CA TYR A 61 -29.35 2.37 1.67
C TYR A 61 -29.53 3.18 2.96
N GLU A 62 -28.64 4.14 3.24
CA GLU A 62 -28.74 5.04 4.38
C GLU A 62 -30.06 5.83 4.34
N ALA A 63 -30.44 6.35 3.17
CA ALA A 63 -31.70 7.05 2.98
C ALA A 63 -32.92 6.16 3.24
N GLU A 64 -32.87 4.90 2.83
CA GLU A 64 -33.97 3.95 3.06
C GLU A 64 -34.11 3.59 4.53
N VAL A 65 -33.00 3.31 5.22
CA VAL A 65 -32.99 2.88 6.63
C VAL A 65 -33.31 4.03 7.58
N MET A 66 -32.81 5.23 7.30
CA MET A 66 -32.93 6.39 8.20
C MET A 66 -34.15 7.28 7.93
N LYS A 67 -35.04 6.88 7.00
CA LYS A 67 -36.23 7.65 6.60
C LYS A 67 -37.14 8.07 7.76
N ASP A 68 -37.20 7.27 8.82
CA ASP A 68 -38.12 7.46 9.95
C ASP A 68 -37.45 8.17 11.16
N VAL A 69 -36.17 8.54 11.06
CA VAL A 69 -35.42 9.17 12.16
C VAL A 69 -35.45 10.69 12.04
N PRO A 70 -36.05 11.43 13.00
CA PRO A 70 -36.16 12.88 12.91
C PRO A 70 -34.79 13.54 13.05
N GLY A 71 -34.48 14.46 12.13
CA GLY A 71 -33.23 15.24 12.14
C GLY A 71 -32.03 14.55 11.49
N TRP A 72 -32.17 13.32 10.99
CA TRP A 72 -31.12 12.65 10.23
C TRP A 72 -30.97 13.28 8.84
N LYS A 73 -29.73 13.56 8.44
CA LYS A 73 -29.40 14.03 7.09
C LYS A 73 -28.46 13.03 6.43
N VAL A 74 -28.95 12.42 5.36
CA VAL A 74 -28.19 11.42 4.59
C VAL A 74 -26.92 12.07 4.02
N GLY A 75 -25.77 11.40 4.21
CA GLY A 75 -24.49 11.86 3.71
C GLY A 75 -23.94 13.14 4.36
N GLU A 76 -24.44 13.52 5.55
CA GLU A 76 -23.85 14.63 6.31
C GLU A 76 -22.42 14.28 6.76
N ASN A 77 -21.47 15.18 6.50
CA ASN A 77 -20.09 14.94 6.85
C ASN A 77 -19.91 14.98 8.37
N VAL A 78 -19.35 13.90 8.94
CA VAL A 78 -19.03 13.80 10.37
C VAL A 78 -17.90 14.77 10.77
N TYR A 79 -17.05 15.15 9.80
CA TYR A 79 -15.89 16.00 10.04
C TYR A 79 -16.14 17.47 9.68
N ASN A 80 -15.64 18.36 10.54
CA ASN A 80 -15.78 19.83 10.38
C ASN A 80 -14.79 20.45 9.37
N SER A 81 -13.92 19.66 8.74
CA SER A 81 -12.78 20.16 7.96
C SER A 81 -13.11 20.42 6.49
N GLY A 82 -14.30 20.03 6.01
CA GLY A 82 -14.69 20.10 4.60
C GLY A 82 -13.82 19.25 3.66
N ARG A 83 -12.88 18.47 4.20
CA ARG A 83 -12.03 17.56 3.44
C ARG A 83 -12.68 16.19 3.36
N TRP A 84 -12.48 15.53 2.22
CA TRP A 84 -12.82 14.12 2.08
C TRP A 84 -11.90 13.28 2.97
N MET A 85 -12.50 12.31 3.66
CA MET A 85 -11.82 11.31 4.48
C MET A 85 -12.36 9.94 4.06
N PRO A 86 -11.49 8.91 3.98
CA PRO A 86 -11.96 7.56 3.69
C PRO A 86 -12.92 7.11 4.80
N PRO A 87 -14.05 6.47 4.45
CA PRO A 87 -14.98 5.92 5.43
C PRO A 87 -14.34 4.74 6.17
N ALA A 88 -14.86 4.47 7.38
CA ALA A 88 -14.39 3.39 8.26
C ALA A 88 -14.86 1.99 7.81
#